data_AF-A0A2G2V0Y0-F1
#
_entry.id   AF-A0A2G2V0Y0-F1
#
_cell.length_a   1.000
_cell.length_b   1.000
_cell.length_c   1.000
_cell.angle_alpha   90.00
_cell.angle_beta   90.00
_cell.angle_gamma   90.00
#
_symmetry.space_group_name_H-M   'P 1'
#
loop_
_entity.id
_entity.type
_entity.pdbx_description
1 polymer ?
#
loop_
_entity_poly.entity_id
_entity_poly.type
_entity_poly.pdbx_seq_one_letter_code
_entity_poly.pdbx_strand_id
1 'polypeptide(L)'
;MELDELRSMLKNSSVDLWGLIDTAISVAILDHGNELRSRRDAIVEKLYTPVLCNSCNSDGNYEIPKSLICNRSIDTNVDDDHHKLKIEEKSTEYEEDLESKILRIKNHIEIPNQSENCLVDLLQYLAEMDISFKVLEKTDIGRHVNRLRKHSSNEVRRLVKLLIRRWKDIVDEWVRLNTPVEETGITLLSLSH
;
A
#
# COMPACT_ATOMS: atom_id res chain seq x y z
N MET A 1 -15.76 30.61 15.53
CA MET A 1 -15.67 30.36 16.98
C MET A 1 -14.21 30.19 17.28
N GLU A 2 -13.66 31.07 18.11
CA GLU A 2 -12.24 31.04 18.46
C GLU A 2 -11.97 30.00 19.55
N LEU A 3 -10.73 29.51 19.64
CA LEU A 3 -10.38 28.48 20.63
C LEU A 3 -10.62 28.94 22.08
N ASP A 4 -10.37 30.22 22.37
CA ASP A 4 -10.53 30.78 23.72
C ASP A 4 -12.00 31.11 24.05
N GLU A 5 -12.83 31.37 23.04
CA GLU A 5 -14.28 31.48 23.16
C GLU A 5 -14.88 30.13 23.57
N LEU A 6 -14.53 29.05 22.86
CA LEU A 6 -14.94 27.68 23.20
C LEU A 6 -14.47 27.27 24.60
N ARG A 7 -13.21 27.55 24.96
CA ARG A 7 -12.68 27.30 26.31
C ARG A 7 -13.45 28.04 27.39
N SER A 8 -13.85 29.29 27.14
CA SER A 8 -14.67 30.06 28.08
C SER A 8 -16.06 29.45 28.26
N MET A 9 -16.71 29.05 27.17
CA MET A 9 -18.02 28.37 27.21
C MET A 9 -17.96 27.03 27.95
N LEU A 10 -16.93 26.22 27.71
CA LEU A 10 -16.72 24.94 28.41
C LEU A 10 -16.37 25.13 29.89
N LYS A 11 -15.63 26.19 30.25
CA LYS A 11 -15.31 26.50 31.66
C LYS A 11 -16.53 27.01 32.45
N ASN A 12 -17.47 27.66 31.79
CA ASN A 12 -18.68 28.21 32.40
C ASN A 12 -19.89 27.27 32.34
N SER A 13 -19.77 26.14 31.64
CA SER A 13 -20.78 25.08 31.59
C SER A 13 -20.26 23.81 32.29
N SER A 14 -21.16 22.91 32.68
CA SER A 14 -20.79 21.62 33.28
C SER A 14 -20.60 20.50 32.24
N VAL A 15 -20.32 20.85 30.99
CA VAL A 15 -20.27 19.92 29.86
C VAL A 15 -18.83 19.59 29.53
N ASP A 16 -18.48 18.30 29.58
CA ASP A 16 -17.16 17.83 29.17
C ASP A 16 -16.94 18.00 27.66
N LEU A 17 -15.69 18.28 27.26
CA LEU A 17 -15.33 18.48 25.85
C LEU A 17 -15.61 17.23 24.99
N TRP A 18 -15.28 16.04 25.48
CA TRP A 18 -15.51 14.80 24.74
C TRP A 18 -16.99 14.46 24.69
N GLY A 19 -17.71 14.62 25.82
CA GLY A 19 -19.17 14.47 25.85
C GLY A 19 -19.90 15.43 24.89
N LEU A 20 -19.41 16.67 24.72
CA LEU A 20 -19.92 17.61 23.73
C LEU A 20 -19.63 17.15 22.30
N ILE A 21 -18.41 16.65 22.02
CA ILE A 21 -18.03 16.11 20.71
C ILE A 21 -18.90 14.91 20.33
N ASP A 22 -19.05 13.93 21.23
CA ASP A 22 -19.87 12.73 20.98
C ASP A 22 -21.34 13.07 20.75
N THR A 23 -21.88 14.04 21.51
CA THR A 23 -23.25 14.55 21.32
C THR A 23 -23.40 15.25 19.97
N ALA A 24 -22.45 16.13 19.60
CA ALA A 24 -22.47 16.85 18.32
C ALA A 24 -22.31 15.91 17.12
N ILE A 25 -21.46 14.87 17.23
CA ILE A 25 -21.34 13.82 16.21
C ILE A 25 -22.66 13.05 16.09
N SER A 26 -23.29 12.68 17.20
CA SER A 26 -24.57 11.96 17.20
C SER A 26 -25.69 12.74 16.51
N VAL A 27 -25.80 14.06 16.77
CA VAL A 27 -26.73 14.95 16.07
C VAL A 27 -26.38 15.06 14.58
N ALA A 28 -25.09 15.24 14.25
CA ALA A 28 -24.63 15.33 12.86
C ALA A 28 -24.85 14.04 12.05
N ILE A 29 -24.87 12.86 12.68
CA ILE A 29 -25.22 11.59 12.03
C ILE A 29 -26.71 11.59 11.61
N LEU A 30 -27.59 12.05 12.50
CA LEU A 30 -29.05 12.05 12.29
C LEU A 30 -29.47 13.08 11.23
N ASP A 31 -28.95 14.31 11.34
CA ASP A 31 -29.45 15.44 10.54
C ASP A 31 -28.61 15.67 9.26
N HIS A 32 -27.31 15.35 9.29
CA HIS A 32 -26.34 15.77 8.27
C HIS A 32 -25.31 14.68 7.90
N GLY A 33 -25.70 13.40 7.93
CA GLY A 33 -24.79 12.26 7.84
C GLY A 33 -23.91 12.19 6.59
N ASN A 34 -24.26 12.85 5.48
CA ASN A 34 -23.41 12.96 4.29
C ASN A 34 -22.32 14.04 4.45
N GLU A 35 -22.68 15.23 4.95
CA GLU A 35 -21.74 16.30 5.23
C GLU A 35 -20.75 15.90 6.33
N LEU A 36 -21.21 15.13 7.33
CA LEU A 36 -20.35 14.57 8.38
C LEU A 36 -19.25 13.69 7.80
N ARG A 37 -19.47 12.94 6.71
CA ARG A 37 -18.42 12.13 6.06
C ARG A 37 -17.35 13.02 5.43
N SER A 38 -17.75 14.04 4.66
CA SER A 38 -16.82 14.99 4.06
C SER A 38 -16.03 15.77 5.12
N ARG A 39 -16.69 16.17 6.22
CA ARG A 39 -16.03 16.85 7.35
C ARG A 39 -15.13 15.91 8.16
N ARG A 40 -15.51 14.64 8.34
CA ARG A 40 -14.67 13.61 8.97
C ARG A 40 -13.33 13.51 8.26
N ASP A 41 -13.33 13.49 6.93
CA ASP A 41 -12.10 13.30 6.16
C ASP A 41 -11.14 14.49 6.33
N ALA A 42 -11.64 15.73 6.37
CA ALA A 42 -10.86 16.91 6.71
C ALA A 42 -10.41 16.97 8.19
N ILE A 43 -11.13 16.33 9.12
CA ILE A 43 -10.72 16.19 10.53
C ILE A 43 -9.63 15.12 10.66
N VAL A 44 -9.78 13.98 9.99
CA VAL A 44 -8.78 12.92 9.90
C VAL A 44 -7.49 13.46 9.28
N GLU A 45 -7.58 14.22 8.20
CA GLU A 45 -6.43 14.95 7.64
C GLU A 45 -5.77 15.81 8.72
N LYS A 46 -6.49 16.69 9.43
CA LYS A 46 -5.90 17.52 10.49
C LYS A 46 -5.29 16.75 11.67
N LEU A 47 -5.78 15.54 11.97
CA LEU A 47 -5.27 14.70 13.06
C LEU A 47 -4.01 13.92 12.67
N TYR A 48 -3.91 13.50 11.41
CA TYR A 48 -2.84 12.62 10.92
C TYR A 48 -1.87 13.29 9.94
N THR A 49 -2.13 14.53 9.51
CA THR A 49 -1.14 15.38 8.84
C THR A 49 0.00 15.65 9.82
N PRO A 50 1.22 15.17 9.54
CA PRO A 50 2.36 15.48 10.39
C PRO A 50 2.62 16.98 10.35
N VAL A 51 2.88 17.59 11.51
CA VAL A 51 3.27 19.00 11.62
C VAL A 51 4.69 19.17 11.07
N LEU A 52 4.83 19.14 9.74
CA LEU A 52 6.01 19.64 9.07
C LEU A 52 6.01 21.17 9.17
N CYS A 53 7.10 21.67 9.74
CA CYS A 53 7.70 22.98 9.48
C CYS A 53 6.79 24.07 8.89
N ASN A 54 6.54 25.12 9.67
CA ASN A 54 5.78 26.33 9.31
C ASN A 54 6.44 27.23 8.23
N SER A 55 7.27 26.68 7.33
CA SER A 55 7.91 27.43 6.24
C SER A 55 8.30 26.55 5.05
N CYS A 56 7.32 26.16 4.24
CA CYS A 56 7.53 25.87 2.82
C CYS A 56 6.27 26.20 2.00
N ASN A 57 6.19 27.42 1.48
CA ASN A 57 5.32 27.71 0.35
C ASN A 57 5.95 27.06 -0.89
N SER A 58 5.25 26.11 -1.52
CA SER A 58 5.15 26.00 -2.97
C SER A 58 4.19 24.89 -3.39
N ASP A 59 3.41 25.22 -4.41
CA ASP A 59 2.49 24.36 -5.15
C ASP A 59 3.05 23.00 -5.58
N GLY A 60 2.15 22.04 -5.83
CA GLY A 60 2.47 20.91 -6.71
C GLY A 60 2.01 19.54 -6.26
N ASN A 61 0.69 19.37 -6.14
CA ASN A 61 -0.06 18.12 -6.29
C ASN A 61 0.73 16.85 -6.73
N TYR A 62 0.97 15.92 -5.80
CA TYR A 62 1.23 14.51 -6.12
C TYR A 62 0.54 13.61 -5.08
N GLU A 63 -0.52 12.91 -5.49
CA GLU A 63 -1.29 12.04 -4.61
C GLU A 63 -0.48 10.80 -4.22
N ILE A 64 -0.06 10.74 -2.95
CA ILE A 64 0.55 9.55 -2.36
C ILE A 64 -0.53 8.47 -2.14
N PRO A 65 -0.35 7.25 -2.67
CA PRO A 65 -1.28 6.13 -2.44
C PRO A 65 -1.57 5.85 -0.96
N LYS A 66 -2.87 5.91 -0.61
CA LYS A 66 -3.44 5.80 0.75
C LYS A 66 -3.31 4.42 1.44
N SER A 67 -2.15 3.75 1.37
CA SER A 67 -1.88 2.48 2.08
C SER A 67 -0.59 2.45 2.90
N LEU A 68 0.06 3.60 3.11
CA LEU A 68 1.29 3.72 3.91
C LEU A 68 1.12 4.45 5.25
N ILE A 69 -0.12 4.78 5.59
CA ILE A 69 -0.52 5.14 6.96
C ILE A 69 -1.78 4.33 7.27
N CYS A 70 -1.87 3.83 8.49
CA CYS A 70 -2.96 2.97 8.94
C CYS A 70 -4.34 3.63 8.80
N ASN A 71 -5.34 2.81 8.42
CA ASN A 71 -6.77 3.15 8.25
C ASN A 71 -7.19 4.01 7.04
N ARG A 72 -7.26 3.34 5.88
CA ARG A 72 -8.38 3.30 4.90
C ARG A 72 -9.25 4.56 4.75
N SER A 73 -9.35 5.08 3.51
CA SER A 73 -10.63 5.46 2.87
C SER A 73 -10.53 5.75 1.35
N ILE A 74 -11.25 4.96 0.52
CA ILE A 74 -12.44 5.38 -0.30
C ILE A 74 -11.98 5.87 -1.71
N ASP A 75 -12.53 5.39 -2.84
CA ASP A 75 -13.78 5.77 -3.55
C ASP A 75 -14.11 4.74 -4.68
N THR A 76 -15.31 4.18 -4.93
CA THR A 76 -16.68 4.65 -5.35
C THR A 76 -16.98 4.58 -6.86
N ASN A 77 -18.27 4.28 -7.16
CA ASN A 77 -19.02 4.56 -8.42
C ASN A 77 -18.70 3.69 -9.68
N VAL A 78 -19.66 3.14 -10.45
CA VAL A 78 -21.15 2.92 -10.34
C VAL A 78 -21.53 1.69 -11.21
N ASP A 79 -22.68 1.02 -10.98
CA ASP A 79 -23.78 0.81 -11.96
C ASP A 79 -24.81 -0.27 -11.54
N ASP A 80 -26.09 0.09 -11.62
CA ASP A 80 -27.26 -0.76 -11.38
C ASP A 80 -27.91 -1.11 -12.72
N ASP A 81 -27.70 -2.33 -13.23
CA ASP A 81 -28.75 -3.05 -13.96
C ASP A 81 -28.49 -4.58 -14.00
N HIS A 82 -29.52 -5.30 -14.42
CA HIS A 82 -29.80 -6.69 -14.12
C HIS A 82 -29.08 -7.70 -15.03
N HIS A 83 -28.88 -8.91 -14.47
CA HIS A 83 -28.79 -10.19 -15.19
C HIS A 83 -27.44 -10.64 -15.80
N LYS A 84 -26.75 -11.58 -15.13
CA LYS A 84 -26.80 -13.04 -15.45
C LYS A 84 -25.58 -13.80 -14.89
N LEU A 85 -25.86 -14.83 -14.09
CA LEU A 85 -24.84 -15.76 -13.57
C LEU A 85 -24.06 -16.43 -14.72
N LYS A 86 -22.74 -16.18 -14.77
CA LYS A 86 -21.75 -17.08 -15.35
C LYS A 86 -20.62 -17.26 -14.35
N ILE A 87 -20.54 -18.48 -13.82
CA ILE A 87 -19.46 -18.95 -12.97
C ILE A 87 -18.31 -19.33 -13.91
N GLU A 88 -17.16 -18.66 -13.83
CA GLU A 88 -15.81 -19.10 -14.26
C GLU A 88 -14.81 -17.92 -14.41
N GLU A 89 -14.46 -17.24 -13.31
CA GLU A 89 -13.17 -16.51 -13.17
C GLU A 89 -13.04 -16.02 -11.72
N LYS A 90 -12.03 -16.51 -10.98
CA LYS A 90 -11.80 -16.14 -9.57
C LYS A 90 -10.32 -15.93 -9.21
N SER A 91 -9.43 -16.03 -10.19
CA SER A 91 -7.97 -16.05 -9.96
C SER A 91 -7.24 -14.80 -10.47
N THR A 92 -7.88 -13.98 -11.31
CA THR A 92 -7.28 -12.81 -11.96
C THR A 92 -7.35 -11.55 -11.09
N GLU A 93 -8.52 -11.25 -10.52
CA GLU A 93 -8.79 -10.06 -9.69
C GLU A 93 -7.77 -9.88 -8.54
N TYR A 94 -7.35 -10.98 -7.91
CA TYR A 94 -6.36 -10.95 -6.83
C TYR A 94 -4.93 -10.63 -7.30
N GLU A 95 -4.52 -11.06 -8.50
CA GLU A 95 -3.20 -10.71 -9.04
C GLU A 95 -3.16 -9.22 -9.43
N GLU A 96 -4.25 -8.66 -9.97
CA GLU A 96 -4.33 -7.24 -10.38
C GLU A 96 -4.29 -6.24 -9.20
N ASP A 97 -4.98 -6.55 -8.10
CA ASP A 97 -4.90 -5.79 -6.85
C ASP A 97 -3.49 -5.89 -6.20
N LEU A 98 -2.85 -7.05 -6.29
CA LEU A 98 -1.48 -7.25 -5.80
C LEU A 98 -0.45 -6.47 -6.62
N GLU A 99 -0.55 -6.52 -7.96
CA GLU A 99 0.26 -5.73 -8.90
C GLU A 99 0.14 -4.23 -8.60
N SER A 100 -1.10 -3.76 -8.43
CA SER A 100 -1.41 -2.36 -8.10
C SER A 100 -0.76 -1.90 -6.79
N LYS A 101 -0.75 -2.75 -5.75
CA LYS A 101 -0.08 -2.45 -4.48
C LYS A 101 1.45 -2.39 -4.62
N ILE A 102 2.04 -3.33 -5.36
CA ILE A 102 3.50 -3.39 -5.56
C ILE A 102 4.00 -2.21 -6.41
N LEU A 103 3.23 -1.76 -7.41
CA LEU A 103 3.55 -0.54 -8.18
C LEU A 103 3.53 0.72 -7.30
N ARG A 104 2.65 0.80 -6.29
CA ARG A 104 2.66 1.91 -5.32
C ARG A 104 3.93 1.87 -4.47
N ILE A 105 4.30 0.72 -3.92
CA ILE A 105 5.55 0.52 -3.15
C ILE A 105 6.78 0.90 -4.00
N LYS A 106 6.83 0.46 -5.26
CA LYS A 106 7.88 0.80 -6.23
C LYS A 106 8.05 2.31 -6.35
N ASN A 107 6.98 3.04 -6.63
CA ASN A 107 7.02 4.50 -6.81
C ASN A 107 7.56 5.20 -5.56
N HIS A 108 7.22 4.73 -4.35
CA HIS A 108 7.77 5.30 -3.11
C HIS A 108 9.26 5.03 -2.90
N ILE A 109 9.74 3.85 -3.30
CA ILE A 109 11.17 3.48 -3.26
C ILE A 109 12.00 4.33 -4.24
N GLU A 110 11.40 4.84 -5.31
CA GLU A 110 12.08 5.71 -6.28
C GLU A 110 12.22 7.17 -5.83
N ILE A 111 11.50 7.60 -4.78
CA ILE A 111 11.59 8.96 -4.25
C ILE A 111 12.98 9.17 -3.59
N PRO A 112 13.77 10.18 -4.00
CA PRO A 112 15.07 10.46 -3.40
C PRO A 112 14.92 11.01 -1.99
N ASN A 113 15.93 10.75 -1.13
CA ASN A 113 15.98 11.24 0.26
C ASN A 113 14.79 10.81 1.15
N GLN A 114 14.13 9.69 0.82
CA GLN A 114 13.20 8.98 1.69
C GLN A 114 13.81 8.75 3.08
N SER A 115 12.97 8.84 4.13
CA SER A 115 13.43 8.54 5.50
C SER A 115 13.71 7.06 5.68
N GLU A 116 14.68 6.72 6.54
CA GLU A 116 15.06 5.33 6.81
C GLU A 116 13.87 4.48 7.26
N ASN A 117 13.06 5.00 8.19
CA ASN A 117 11.90 4.30 8.72
C ASN A 117 10.86 4.01 7.62
N CYS A 118 10.56 4.98 6.75
CA CYS A 118 9.63 4.79 5.64
C CYS A 118 10.11 3.68 4.69
N LEU A 119 11.41 3.66 4.35
CA LEU A 119 11.99 2.59 3.54
C LEU A 119 11.96 1.22 4.25
N VAL A 120 12.16 1.17 5.57
CA VAL A 120 12.03 -0.05 6.36
C VAL A 120 10.59 -0.57 6.31
N ASP A 121 9.59 0.27 6.57
CA ASP A 121 8.17 -0.10 6.55
C ASP A 121 7.73 -0.57 5.16
N LEU A 122 8.12 0.14 4.10
CA LEU A 122 7.89 -0.24 2.70
C LEU A 122 8.46 -1.62 2.35
N LEU A 123 9.71 -1.88 2.74
CA LEU A 123 10.41 -3.13 2.43
C LEU A 123 9.93 -4.30 3.30
N GLN A 124 9.52 -4.03 4.54
CA GLN A 124 8.94 -5.02 5.44
C GLN A 124 7.55 -5.44 4.94
N TYR A 125 6.69 -4.48 4.58
CA TYR A 125 5.38 -4.78 3.98
C TYR A 125 5.52 -5.57 2.68
N LEU A 126 6.45 -5.18 1.80
CA LEU A 126 6.76 -5.92 0.57
C LEU A 126 7.30 -7.34 0.83
N ALA A 127 7.93 -7.58 1.99
CA ALA A 127 8.41 -8.91 2.39
C ALA A 127 7.32 -9.77 3.05
N GLU A 128 6.18 -9.20 3.42
CA GLU A 128 5.01 -9.92 3.95
C GLU A 128 4.00 -10.30 2.85
N MET A 129 4.18 -9.78 1.64
CA MET A 129 3.33 -10.10 0.48
C MET A 129 3.77 -11.39 -0.21
N ASP A 130 2.80 -12.25 -0.53
CA ASP A 130 3.01 -13.48 -1.31
C ASP A 130 3.10 -13.16 -2.82
N ILE A 131 4.30 -12.78 -3.27
CA ILE A 131 4.55 -12.33 -4.64
C ILE A 131 4.81 -13.52 -5.58
N SER A 132 4.02 -13.65 -6.65
CA SER A 132 4.24 -14.65 -7.71
C SER A 132 5.28 -14.18 -8.76
N PHE A 133 5.86 -15.11 -9.52
CA PHE A 133 6.80 -14.79 -10.60
C PHE A 133 6.23 -13.77 -11.59
N LYS A 134 4.98 -13.95 -12.04
CA LYS A 134 4.31 -13.05 -12.99
C LYS A 134 4.24 -11.61 -12.48
N VAL A 135 3.91 -11.46 -11.20
CA VAL A 135 3.79 -10.14 -10.54
C VAL A 135 5.17 -9.49 -10.38
N LEU A 136 6.20 -10.27 -10.04
CA LEU A 136 7.59 -9.80 -9.99
C LEU A 136 8.09 -9.33 -11.36
N GLU A 137 7.78 -10.08 -12.43
CA GLU A 137 8.11 -9.75 -13.83
C GLU A 137 7.40 -8.48 -14.29
N LYS A 138 6.06 -8.43 -14.19
CA LYS A 138 5.25 -7.29 -14.64
C LYS A 138 5.60 -5.98 -13.94
N THR A 139 5.84 -6.01 -12.63
CA THR A 139 6.08 -4.78 -11.84
C THR A 139 7.53 -4.28 -11.92
N ASP A 140 8.49 -5.15 -12.26
CA ASP A 140 9.94 -4.89 -12.24
C ASP A 140 10.42 -4.34 -10.88
N ILE A 141 9.71 -4.64 -9.78
CA ILE A 141 10.06 -4.19 -8.42
C ILE A 141 11.46 -4.65 -8.00
N GLY A 142 11.90 -5.82 -8.49
CA GLY A 142 13.22 -6.40 -8.25
C GLY A 142 14.38 -5.43 -8.58
N ARG A 143 14.28 -4.72 -9.71
CA ARG A 143 15.29 -3.73 -10.13
C ARG A 143 15.39 -2.56 -9.14
N HIS A 144 14.25 -2.12 -8.63
CA HIS A 144 14.10 -0.91 -7.82
C HIS A 144 14.60 -1.15 -6.40
N VAL A 145 14.19 -2.26 -5.78
CA VAL A 145 14.74 -2.72 -4.48
C VAL A 145 16.24 -3.00 -4.56
N ASN A 146 16.76 -3.52 -5.68
CA ASN A 146 18.20 -3.75 -5.84
C ASN A 146 19.03 -2.44 -5.85
N ARG A 147 18.46 -1.28 -6.21
CA ARG A 147 19.15 0.03 -6.09
C ARG A 147 19.51 0.32 -4.61
N LEU A 148 18.66 -0.09 -3.67
CA LEU A 148 18.86 0.09 -2.23
C LEU A 148 19.91 -0.86 -1.61
N ARG A 149 20.52 -1.78 -2.38
CA ARG A 149 21.52 -2.75 -1.88
C ARG A 149 22.78 -2.09 -1.28
N LYS A 150 23.05 -0.82 -1.60
CA LYS A 150 24.14 0.00 -1.05
C LYS A 150 23.68 1.10 -0.07
N HIS A 151 22.42 1.06 0.39
CA HIS A 151 21.87 2.08 1.30
C HIS A 151 22.67 2.19 2.61
N SER A 152 22.68 3.38 3.22
CA SER A 152 23.42 3.71 4.45
C SER A 152 22.93 2.90 5.65
N SER A 153 21.60 2.87 5.87
CA SER A 153 20.95 2.02 6.86
C SER A 153 21.34 0.55 6.70
N ASN A 154 21.70 -0.09 7.81
CA ASN A 154 21.93 -1.52 7.86
C ASN A 154 20.63 -2.32 7.76
N GLU A 155 19.51 -1.77 8.22
CA GLU A 155 18.22 -2.46 8.27
C GLU A 155 17.55 -2.49 6.90
N VAL A 156 17.51 -1.36 6.18
CA VAL A 156 17.14 -1.31 4.76
C VAL A 156 17.97 -2.33 3.97
N ARG A 157 19.29 -2.38 4.21
CA ARG A 157 20.21 -3.31 3.53
C ARG A 157 19.96 -4.78 3.92
N ARG A 158 19.46 -5.07 5.13
CA ARG A 158 19.06 -6.40 5.59
C ARG A 158 17.81 -6.86 4.87
N LEU A 159 16.77 -6.02 4.83
CA LEU A 159 15.49 -6.30 4.16
C LEU A 159 15.68 -6.49 2.65
N VAL A 160 16.43 -5.61 1.98
CA VAL A 160 16.78 -5.74 0.55
C VAL A 160 17.44 -7.09 0.24
N LYS A 161 18.37 -7.56 1.08
CA LYS A 161 19.02 -8.88 0.90
C LYS A 161 18.05 -10.05 1.10
N LEU A 162 17.06 -9.92 1.98
CA LEU A 162 16.04 -10.93 2.24
C LEU A 162 15.07 -11.04 1.06
N LEU A 163 14.56 -9.91 0.58
CA LEU A 163 13.69 -9.82 -0.60
C LEU A 163 14.37 -10.41 -1.85
N ILE A 164 15.59 -9.98 -2.17
CA ILE A 164 16.34 -10.48 -3.34
C ILE A 164 16.56 -11.99 -3.28
N ARG A 165 16.75 -12.58 -2.08
CA ARG A 165 16.88 -14.04 -1.93
C ARG A 165 15.55 -14.74 -2.26
N ARG A 166 14.46 -14.37 -1.59
CA ARG A 166 13.14 -14.97 -1.81
C ARG A 166 12.69 -14.87 -3.27
N TRP A 167 12.89 -13.70 -3.89
CA TRP A 167 12.56 -13.51 -5.31
C TRP A 167 13.44 -14.32 -6.24
N LYS A 168 14.73 -14.53 -5.90
CA LYS A 168 15.58 -15.46 -6.66
C LYS A 168 15.04 -16.89 -6.54
N ASP A 169 14.64 -17.33 -5.35
CA ASP A 169 14.09 -18.67 -5.14
C ASP A 169 12.81 -18.88 -5.97
N ILE A 170 11.92 -17.88 -6.03
CA ILE A 170 10.70 -17.87 -6.88
C ILE A 170 11.04 -17.94 -8.38
N VAL A 171 12.04 -17.17 -8.84
CA VAL A 171 12.49 -17.18 -10.24
C VAL A 171 13.16 -18.51 -10.59
N ASP A 172 14.05 -19.02 -9.74
CA ASP A 172 14.76 -20.28 -9.95
C ASP A 172 13.76 -21.47 -9.98
N GLU A 173 12.72 -21.45 -9.14
CA GLU A 173 11.64 -22.44 -9.16
C GLU A 173 10.80 -22.34 -10.44
N TRP A 174 10.41 -21.13 -10.86
CA TRP A 174 9.68 -20.94 -12.12
C TRP A 174 10.50 -21.39 -13.32
N VAL A 175 11.80 -21.07 -13.39
CA VAL A 175 12.70 -21.54 -14.44
C VAL A 175 12.74 -23.06 -14.45
N ARG A 176 12.97 -23.72 -13.30
CA ARG A 176 13.01 -25.19 -13.19
C ARG A 176 11.72 -25.87 -13.70
N LEU A 177 10.56 -25.24 -13.49
CA LEU A 177 9.26 -25.77 -13.93
C LEU A 177 8.96 -25.50 -15.41
N ASN A 178 9.59 -24.50 -16.03
CA ASN A 178 9.36 -24.12 -17.43
C ASN A 178 10.52 -24.49 -18.37
N THR A 179 11.67 -24.90 -17.85
CA THR A 179 12.67 -25.62 -18.64
C THR A 179 12.13 -27.02 -18.96
N PRO A 180 11.89 -27.37 -20.23
CA PRO A 180 11.64 -28.77 -20.57
C PRO A 180 12.88 -29.57 -20.14
N VAL A 181 12.67 -30.62 -19.36
CA VAL A 181 13.73 -31.59 -19.08
C VAL A 181 14.05 -32.27 -20.40
N GLU A 182 15.14 -31.88 -21.04
CA GLU A 182 15.74 -32.73 -22.06
C GLU A 182 16.21 -34.01 -21.38
N GLU A 183 15.38 -35.06 -21.46
CA GLU A 183 15.74 -36.43 -21.14
C GLU A 183 16.72 -36.99 -22.19
N THR A 184 17.84 -36.30 -22.43
CA THR A 184 18.99 -36.79 -23.20
C THR A 184 19.83 -37.73 -22.33
N GLY A 185 19.16 -38.76 -21.78
CA GLY A 185 19.59 -39.52 -20.61
C GLY A 185 19.35 -41.03 -20.68
N ILE A 186 19.94 -41.68 -21.69
CA ILE A 186 20.23 -43.13 -21.75
C ILE A 186 19.06 -44.07 -22.13
N THR A 187 19.02 -44.46 -23.42
CA THR A 187 18.92 -45.85 -23.98
C THR A 187 18.69 -45.72 -25.50
N LEU A 188 19.19 -46.56 -26.41
CA LEU A 188 19.96 -47.81 -26.32
C LEU A 188 20.90 -47.97 -27.55
N LEU A 189 21.77 -48.97 -27.49
CA LEU A 189 22.75 -49.33 -28.51
C LEU A 189 22.13 -49.90 -29.81
N SER A 190 22.98 -50.03 -30.85
CA SER A 190 22.78 -50.75 -32.13
C SER A 190 22.03 -50.00 -33.25
N LEU A 191 22.35 -50.17 -34.54
CA LEU A 191 23.32 -51.06 -35.20
C LEU A 191 24.31 -50.29 -36.09
N SER A 192 25.54 -50.78 -36.14
CA SER A 192 26.43 -50.66 -37.30
C SER A 192 26.22 -51.84 -38.25
N HIS A 193 26.01 -51.57 -39.54
CA HIS A 193 26.22 -52.47 -40.68
C HIS A 193 26.68 -51.62 -41.87
#